data_AF-A0A2G9HPP9-F1
#
_entry.id   AF-A0A2G9HPP9-F1
#
_cell.length_a   1.000
_cell.length_b   1.000
_cell.length_c   1.000
_cell.angle_alpha   90.00
_cell.angle_beta   90.00
_cell.angle_gamma   90.00
#
_symmetry.space_group_name_H-M   'P 1'
#
loop_
_entity.id
_entity.type
_entity.pdbx_description
1 polymer ?
#
loop_
_entity_poly.entity_id
_entity_poly.type
_entity_poly.pdbx_seq_one_letter_code
_entity_poly.pdbx_strand_id
1 'polypeptide(L)'
;MGGKKQFPYMVDPNTGVSMYESDDIIKYLVGKYGDGNVPLLLSLGLLTTLTEGFAMIGRMGKGSSYTQSKLPPKPLEIWAYEASPFCKVVREVLVELELPHILHSCARGSPKRQVLYQRVGHFQVPYLEDPNTGVQMFESAEIVDYLRATYAL
;
A
#
# COMPACT_ATOMS: atom_id res chain seq x y z
N MET A 1 6.58 -20.37 18.47
CA MET A 1 5.49 -20.80 17.56
C MET A 1 6.10 -21.08 16.19
N GLY A 2 5.79 -22.23 15.59
CA GLY A 2 6.57 -22.85 14.52
C GLY A 2 6.53 -22.14 13.17
N GLY A 3 7.69 -21.67 12.72
CA GLY A 3 8.38 -22.30 11.59
C GLY A 3 8.09 -21.85 10.16
N LYS A 4 7.01 -21.11 9.87
CA LYS A 4 6.82 -20.49 8.56
C LYS A 4 6.44 -19.02 8.73
N LYS A 5 7.21 -18.13 8.10
CA LYS A 5 6.79 -16.74 7.93
C LYS A 5 5.57 -16.77 7.00
N GLN A 6 4.36 -16.68 7.55
CA GLN A 6 3.13 -16.60 6.77
C GLN A 6 2.81 -15.12 6.55
N PHE A 7 2.85 -14.71 5.30
CA PHE A 7 2.43 -13.40 4.84
C PHE A 7 1.56 -13.60 3.59
N PRO A 8 0.53 -12.76 3.38
CA PRO A 8 0.11 -11.65 4.24
C PRO A 8 -0.65 -12.09 5.50
N TYR A 9 -0.72 -11.19 6.49
CA TYR A 9 -1.59 -11.29 7.67
C TYR A 9 -2.51 -10.07 7.70
N MET A 10 -3.79 -10.29 7.97
CA MET A 10 -4.79 -9.25 8.03
C MET A 10 -5.50 -9.26 9.38
N VAL A 11 -5.76 -8.07 9.92
CA VAL A 11 -6.64 -7.84 11.07
C VAL A 11 -7.75 -6.89 10.65
N ASP A 12 -8.99 -7.27 10.86
CA ASP A 12 -10.15 -6.42 10.69
C ASP A 12 -10.74 -6.01 12.06
N PRO A 13 -10.52 -4.75 12.50
CA PRO A 13 -11.04 -4.28 13.78
C PRO A 13 -12.56 -4.13 13.79
N ASN A 14 -13.24 -4.02 12.65
CA ASN A 14 -14.70 -3.88 12.60
C ASN A 14 -15.43 -5.16 12.97
N THR A 15 -14.78 -6.32 12.82
CA THR A 15 -15.36 -7.63 13.16
C THR A 15 -14.52 -8.43 14.15
N GLY A 16 -13.33 -7.96 14.51
CA GLY A 16 -12.37 -8.71 15.33
C GLY A 16 -11.74 -9.91 14.64
N VAL A 17 -11.90 -10.04 13.32
CA VAL A 17 -11.36 -11.17 12.56
C VAL A 17 -9.88 -10.94 12.31
N SER A 18 -9.08 -11.99 12.44
CA SER A 18 -7.69 -11.99 11.99
C SER A 18 -7.35 -13.31 11.31
N MET A 19 -6.59 -13.25 10.22
CA MET A 19 -6.29 -14.42 9.40
C MET A 19 -5.01 -14.25 8.58
N TYR A 20 -4.44 -15.39 8.17
CA TYR A 20 -3.36 -15.51 7.20
C TYR A 20 -3.94 -15.97 5.84
N GLU A 21 -3.05 -16.18 4.87
CA GLU A 21 -3.32 -16.70 3.53
C GLU A 21 -4.08 -15.71 2.64
N SER A 22 -3.45 -15.32 1.52
CA SER A 22 -3.98 -14.29 0.62
C SER A 22 -5.36 -14.65 0.06
N ASP A 23 -5.57 -15.91 -0.30
CA ASP A 23 -6.83 -16.37 -0.90
C ASP A 23 -8.00 -16.25 0.09
N ASP A 24 -7.77 -16.55 1.36
CA ASP A 24 -8.79 -16.47 2.39
C ASP A 24 -9.06 -15.02 2.79
N ILE A 25 -8.02 -14.20 2.85
CA ILE A 25 -8.14 -12.75 3.01
C ILE A 25 -8.98 -12.14 1.88
N ILE A 26 -8.71 -12.51 0.62
CA ILE A 26 -9.46 -12.00 -0.54
C ILE A 26 -10.93 -12.44 -0.47
N LYS A 27 -11.21 -13.73 -0.20
CA LYS A 27 -12.58 -14.22 -0.03
C LYS A 27 -13.33 -13.48 1.08
N TYR A 28 -12.67 -13.26 2.22
CA TYR A 28 -13.25 -12.51 3.33
C TYR A 28 -13.58 -11.07 2.93
N LEU A 29 -12.62 -10.35 2.34
CA LEU A 29 -12.82 -8.94 1.96
C LEU A 29 -13.93 -8.77 0.93
N VAL A 30 -13.96 -9.63 -0.10
CA VAL A 30 -15.00 -9.60 -1.13
C VAL A 30 -16.37 -9.97 -0.56
N GLY A 31 -16.44 -10.98 0.32
CA GLY A 31 -17.71 -11.38 0.95
C GLY A 31 -18.23 -10.37 1.97
N LYS A 32 -17.34 -9.70 2.70
CA LYS A 32 -17.69 -8.77 3.78
C LYS A 32 -17.93 -7.34 3.31
N TYR A 33 -17.12 -6.86 2.37
CA TYR A 33 -17.08 -5.47 1.92
C TYR A 33 -17.30 -5.29 0.41
N GLY A 34 -17.27 -6.38 -0.37
CA GLY A 34 -17.49 -6.37 -1.80
C GLY A 34 -18.90 -6.82 -2.18
N ASP A 35 -19.02 -7.32 -3.41
CA ASP A 35 -20.25 -7.83 -4.00
C ASP A 35 -20.41 -9.36 -3.84
N GLY A 36 -19.50 -10.00 -3.10
CA GLY A 36 -19.44 -11.46 -2.92
C GLY A 36 -18.81 -12.24 -4.07
N ASN A 37 -18.45 -11.60 -5.20
CA ASN A 37 -17.87 -12.28 -6.37
C ASN A 37 -16.35 -12.14 -6.39
N VAL A 38 -15.63 -13.19 -5.96
CA VAL A 38 -14.17 -13.18 -6.00
C VAL A 38 -13.70 -13.23 -7.46
N PRO A 39 -12.91 -12.24 -7.95
CA PRO A 39 -12.40 -12.27 -9.31
C PRO A 39 -11.59 -13.54 -9.57
N LEU A 40 -11.81 -14.17 -10.73
CA LEU A 40 -11.15 -15.43 -11.07
C LEU A 40 -9.62 -15.32 -10.96
N LEU A 41 -9.04 -14.24 -11.48
CA LEU A 41 -7.58 -14.00 -11.44
C LEU A 41 -7.01 -13.88 -10.02
N LEU A 42 -7.85 -13.60 -9.02
CA LEU A 42 -7.47 -13.51 -7.61
C LEU A 42 -7.77 -14.79 -6.82
N SER A 43 -8.24 -15.86 -7.48
CA SER A 43 -8.59 -17.14 -6.85
C SER A 43 -7.91 -18.36 -7.48
N LEU A 44 -6.86 -18.15 -8.29
CA LEU A 44 -6.12 -19.25 -8.93
C LEU A 44 -4.94 -19.76 -8.08
N GLY A 45 -4.78 -19.30 -6.84
CA GLY A 45 -3.72 -19.70 -5.92
C GLY A 45 -2.32 -19.47 -6.51
N LEU A 46 -1.51 -20.53 -6.62
CA LEU A 46 -0.12 -20.45 -7.12
C LEU A 46 0.01 -19.77 -8.49
N LEU A 47 -0.99 -19.94 -9.38
CA LEU A 47 -0.96 -19.27 -10.68
C LEU A 47 -1.05 -17.74 -10.52
N THR A 48 -1.90 -17.25 -9.62
CA THR A 48 -1.98 -15.82 -9.28
C THR A 48 -0.61 -15.32 -8.81
N THR A 49 0.01 -16.01 -7.86
CA THR A 49 1.34 -15.66 -7.33
C THR A 49 2.42 -15.60 -8.42
N LEU A 50 2.43 -16.56 -9.35
CA LEU A 50 3.39 -16.56 -10.46
C LEU A 50 3.19 -15.36 -11.39
N THR A 51 1.93 -15.04 -11.73
CA THR A 51 1.63 -13.89 -12.60
C THR A 51 1.99 -12.55 -11.96
N GLU A 52 1.77 -12.39 -10.66
CA GLU A 52 2.22 -11.22 -9.89
C GLU A 52 3.75 -11.12 -9.85
N GLY A 53 4.44 -12.26 -9.68
CA GLY A 53 5.90 -12.34 -9.75
C GLY A 53 6.47 -11.87 -11.09
N PHE A 54 5.84 -12.25 -12.21
CA PHE A 54 6.27 -11.78 -13.53
C PHE A 54 6.12 -10.27 -13.72
N ALA A 55 5.09 -9.65 -13.12
CA ALA A 55 4.89 -8.21 -13.19
C ALA A 55 6.06 -7.42 -12.56
N MET A 56 6.79 -8.01 -11.61
CA MET A 56 7.93 -7.39 -10.93
C MET A 56 9.21 -7.36 -11.77
N ILE A 57 9.33 -8.22 -12.79
CA ILE A 57 10.55 -8.34 -13.63
C ILE A 57 10.88 -7.01 -14.31
N GLY A 58 9.86 -6.34 -14.88
CA GLY A 58 10.04 -5.05 -15.56
C GLY A 58 10.55 -3.92 -14.66
N ARG A 59 10.52 -4.12 -13.34
CA ARG A 59 11.04 -3.17 -12.34
C ARG A 59 12.19 -3.72 -11.51
N MET A 60 12.84 -4.78 -11.97
CA MET A 60 14.01 -5.39 -11.30
C MET A 60 13.77 -5.74 -9.82
N GLY A 61 12.52 -6.10 -9.46
CA GLY A 61 12.18 -6.42 -8.06
C GLY A 61 12.17 -5.23 -7.09
N LYS A 62 12.06 -3.99 -7.59
CA LYS A 62 11.87 -2.80 -6.73
C LYS A 62 10.67 -2.99 -5.79
N GLY A 63 10.84 -2.62 -4.53
CA GLY A 63 9.85 -2.89 -3.48
C GLY A 63 9.93 -4.29 -2.85
N SER A 64 10.88 -5.16 -3.24
CA SER A 64 10.98 -6.54 -2.71
C SER A 64 12.11 -6.75 -1.72
N SER A 65 12.91 -5.74 -1.41
CA SER A 65 14.06 -5.88 -0.51
C SER A 65 14.17 -4.71 0.45
N TYR A 66 14.42 -5.04 1.71
CA TYR A 66 14.62 -4.06 2.77
C TYR A 66 15.86 -3.20 2.53
N THR A 67 15.70 -1.91 2.80
CA THR A 67 16.75 -0.89 2.89
C THR A 67 16.73 -0.35 4.31
N GLN A 68 17.90 -0.27 4.94
CA GLN A 68 18.02 0.18 6.31
C GLN A 68 17.39 1.57 6.51
N SER A 69 16.60 1.74 7.58
CA SER A 69 15.82 2.95 7.80
C SER A 69 15.65 3.30 9.29
N LYS A 70 15.39 4.58 9.55
CA LYS A 70 14.92 5.12 10.83
C LYS A 70 13.40 4.99 10.86
N LEU A 71 12.86 4.22 11.80
CA LEU A 71 11.41 4.06 11.93
C LEU A 71 10.77 5.33 12.53
N PRO A 72 9.77 5.93 11.87
CA PRO A 72 9.05 7.08 12.41
C PRO A 72 8.18 6.68 13.61
N PRO A 73 8.06 7.54 14.65
CA PRO A 73 7.19 7.28 15.80
C PRO A 73 5.69 7.17 15.46
N LYS A 74 5.23 7.90 14.44
CA LYS A 74 3.85 7.87 13.96
C LYS A 74 3.80 7.39 12.50
N PRO A 75 2.77 6.62 12.11
CA PRO A 75 2.62 6.21 10.73
C PRO A 75 2.43 7.44 9.81
N LEU A 76 3.03 7.40 8.63
CA LEU A 76 2.81 8.39 7.58
C LEU A 76 1.41 8.19 6.96
N GLU A 77 0.82 9.20 6.37
CA GLU A 77 -0.41 9.05 5.59
C GLU A 77 -0.13 9.21 4.10
N ILE A 78 -0.60 8.27 3.28
CA ILE A 78 -0.41 8.31 1.83
C ILE A 78 -1.76 8.17 1.12
N TRP A 79 -2.11 9.15 0.30
CA TRP A 79 -3.27 9.10 -0.57
C TRP A 79 -2.84 8.61 -1.95
N ALA A 80 -3.34 7.45 -2.36
CA ALA A 80 -2.89 6.76 -3.57
C ALA A 80 -3.93 5.76 -4.09
N TYR A 81 -3.71 5.19 -5.27
CA TYR A 81 -4.46 4.02 -5.74
C TYR A 81 -3.55 3.06 -6.51
N GLU A 82 -4.00 1.82 -6.68
CA GLU A 82 -3.14 0.72 -7.11
C GLU A 82 -2.57 0.93 -8.52
N ALA A 83 -3.44 1.25 -9.48
CA ALA A 83 -3.08 1.34 -10.89
C ALA A 83 -2.27 2.60 -11.30
N SER A 84 -1.96 3.52 -10.38
CA SER A 84 -1.15 4.70 -10.71
C SER A 84 0.35 4.35 -10.71
N PRO A 85 1.09 4.61 -11.83
CA PRO A 85 2.53 4.40 -11.86
C PRO A 85 3.28 5.34 -10.90
N PHE A 86 2.79 6.56 -10.69
CA PHE A 86 3.36 7.54 -9.76
C PHE A 86 3.17 7.09 -8.30
N CYS A 87 2.04 6.47 -7.98
CA CYS A 87 1.84 5.91 -6.65
C CYS A 87 2.68 4.65 -6.42
N LYS A 88 2.90 3.84 -7.48
CA LYS A 88 3.72 2.63 -7.39
C LYS A 88 5.15 2.94 -6.96
N VAL A 89 5.78 3.96 -7.54
CA VAL A 89 7.16 4.32 -7.17
C VAL A 89 7.29 4.80 -5.72
N VAL A 90 6.29 5.50 -5.19
CA VAL A 90 6.26 5.89 -3.77
C VAL A 90 6.04 4.68 -2.87
N ARG A 91 5.11 3.78 -3.22
CA ARG A 91 4.86 2.53 -2.46
C ARG A 91 6.10 1.64 -2.42
N GLU A 92 6.86 1.55 -3.50
CA GLU A 92 8.13 0.81 -3.52
C GLU A 92 9.09 1.34 -2.46
N VAL A 93 9.25 2.66 -2.34
CA VAL A 93 10.14 3.26 -1.33
C VAL A 93 9.61 3.07 0.09
N LEU A 94 8.30 3.23 0.30
CA LEU A 94 7.67 2.96 1.60
C LEU A 94 7.90 1.51 2.06
N VAL A 95 7.79 0.54 1.15
CA VAL A 95 8.01 -0.88 1.43
C VAL A 95 9.51 -1.19 1.61
N GLU A 96 10.37 -0.69 0.74
CA GLU A 96 11.84 -0.87 0.86
C GLU A 96 12.35 -0.35 2.21
N LEU A 97 11.86 0.81 2.65
CA LEU A 97 12.25 1.41 3.93
C LEU A 97 11.43 0.88 5.13
N GLU A 98 10.48 -0.03 4.92
CA GLU A 98 9.54 -0.55 5.94
C GLU A 98 8.89 0.56 6.79
N LEU A 99 8.53 1.68 6.17
CA LEU A 99 7.92 2.80 6.90
C LEU A 99 6.45 2.48 7.22
N PRO A 100 6.02 2.55 8.49
CA PRO A 100 4.62 2.38 8.84
C PRO A 100 3.79 3.50 8.22
N HIS A 101 2.69 3.15 7.56
CA HIS A 101 1.85 4.12 6.87
C HIS A 101 0.38 3.71 6.79
N ILE A 102 -0.51 4.69 6.71
CA ILE A 102 -1.93 4.56 6.42
C ILE A 102 -2.15 4.88 4.94
N LEU A 103 -2.63 3.91 4.17
CA LEU A 103 -2.96 4.08 2.76
C LEU A 103 -4.43 4.48 2.58
N HIS A 104 -4.67 5.72 2.15
CA HIS A 104 -5.99 6.21 1.75
C HIS A 104 -6.25 5.89 0.26
N SER A 105 -6.86 4.73 0.00
CA SER A 105 -7.16 4.27 -1.36
C SER A 105 -8.15 5.15 -2.13
N CYS A 106 -7.68 5.85 -3.16
CA CYS A 106 -8.39 6.84 -3.97
C CYS A 106 -8.66 6.38 -5.41
N ALA A 107 -9.12 5.13 -5.56
CA ALA A 107 -9.45 4.54 -6.87
C ALA A 107 -10.43 5.43 -7.66
N ARG A 108 -10.46 5.27 -8.99
CA ARG A 108 -11.36 6.03 -9.87
C ARG A 108 -12.82 5.84 -9.41
N GLY A 109 -13.53 6.95 -9.21
CA GLY A 109 -14.91 6.96 -8.67
C GLY A 109 -15.02 6.92 -7.15
N SER A 110 -13.90 6.80 -6.40
CA SER A 110 -13.93 6.80 -4.94
C SER A 110 -14.34 8.16 -4.37
N PRO A 111 -15.23 8.22 -3.35
CA PRO A 111 -15.58 9.47 -2.66
C PRO A 111 -14.38 10.07 -1.91
N LYS A 112 -13.36 9.27 -1.58
CA LYS A 112 -12.11 9.78 -0.95
C LYS A 112 -11.37 10.79 -1.81
N ARG A 113 -11.60 10.79 -3.13
CA ARG A 113 -11.07 11.83 -4.03
C ARG A 113 -11.63 13.20 -3.70
N GLN A 114 -12.92 13.27 -3.36
CA GLN A 114 -13.57 14.51 -2.93
C GLN A 114 -13.11 14.93 -1.53
N VAL A 115 -12.87 13.97 -0.63
CA VAL A 115 -12.29 14.25 0.69
C VAL A 115 -10.92 14.89 0.55
N LEU A 116 -10.05 14.34 -0.31
CA LEU A 116 -8.75 14.94 -0.59
C LEU A 116 -8.91 16.34 -1.20
N TYR A 117 -9.77 16.50 -2.21
CA TYR A 117 -10.04 17.80 -2.82
C TYR A 117 -10.48 18.86 -1.79
N GLN A 118 -11.38 18.51 -0.87
CA GLN A 118 -11.84 19.42 0.18
C GLN A 118 -10.72 19.80 1.16
N ARG A 119 -9.74 18.90 1.36
CA ARG A 119 -8.59 19.13 2.25
C ARG A 119 -7.52 20.01 1.60
N VAL A 120 -7.19 19.78 0.33
CA VAL A 120 -6.00 20.38 -0.33
C VAL A 120 -6.33 21.29 -1.53
N GLY A 121 -7.61 21.48 -1.83
CA GLY A 121 -8.11 22.39 -2.89
C GLY A 121 -8.06 21.83 -4.31
N HIS A 122 -7.43 20.68 -4.54
CA HIS A 122 -7.43 19.97 -5.82
C HIS A 122 -7.23 18.46 -5.60
N PHE A 123 -7.40 17.66 -6.64
CA PHE A 123 -7.11 16.22 -6.56
C PHE A 123 -5.89 15.87 -7.38
N GLN A 124 -4.85 15.40 -6.71
CA GLN A 124 -3.67 14.80 -7.30
C GLN A 124 -3.16 13.69 -6.37
N VAL A 125 -2.62 12.61 -6.95
CA VAL A 125 -2.01 11.50 -6.20
C VAL A 125 -0.73 11.02 -6.90
N PRO A 126 0.30 10.57 -6.17
CA PRO A 126 0.34 10.43 -4.71
C PRO A 126 0.35 11.77 -3.96
N TYR A 127 -0.22 11.77 -2.76
CA TYR A 127 -0.11 12.87 -1.80
C TYR A 127 0.31 12.30 -0.45
N LEU A 128 1.40 12.82 0.11
CA LEU A 128 2.00 12.40 1.36
C LEU A 128 1.68 13.41 2.46
N GLU A 129 1.31 12.92 3.64
CA GLU A 129 1.30 13.69 4.89
C GLU A 129 2.19 12.98 5.91
N ASP A 130 3.19 13.68 6.43
CA ASP A 130 4.10 13.17 7.45
C ASP A 130 3.85 13.89 8.80
N PRO A 131 3.16 13.24 9.75
CA PRO A 131 2.86 13.84 11.05
C PRO A 131 4.09 13.96 11.97
N ASN A 132 5.24 13.38 11.59
CA ASN A 132 6.48 13.44 12.38
C ASN A 132 7.28 14.71 12.07
N THR A 133 7.15 15.26 10.87
CA THR A 133 7.86 16.47 10.42
C THR A 133 6.93 17.64 10.09
N GLY A 134 5.64 17.36 9.89
CA GLY A 134 4.65 18.33 9.41
C GLY A 134 4.63 18.50 7.89
N VAL A 135 5.46 17.75 7.15
CA VAL A 135 5.54 17.83 5.69
C VAL A 135 4.24 17.32 5.05
N GLN A 136 3.77 18.06 4.06
CA GLN A 136 2.64 17.71 3.22
C GLN A 136 3.01 18.04 1.77
N MET A 137 2.99 17.05 0.87
CA MET A 137 3.49 17.25 -0.49
C MET A 137 2.88 16.32 -1.53
N PHE A 138 2.88 16.81 -2.77
CA PHE A 138 2.59 16.08 -3.99
C PHE A 138 3.90 15.68 -4.69
N GLU A 139 3.81 15.32 -5.96
CA GLU A 139 4.92 14.94 -6.84
C GLU A 139 5.68 13.69 -6.38
N SER A 140 5.47 12.58 -7.09
CA SER A 140 6.02 11.29 -6.68
C SER A 140 7.55 11.27 -6.59
N ALA A 141 8.24 12.05 -7.42
CA ALA A 141 9.70 12.14 -7.39
C ALA A 141 10.16 12.86 -6.10
N GLU A 142 9.56 13.99 -5.78
CA GLU A 142 9.87 14.76 -4.57
C GLU A 142 9.54 13.95 -3.30
N ILE A 143 8.42 13.24 -3.29
CA ILE A 143 8.07 12.32 -2.19
C ILE A 143 9.13 11.24 -2.02
N VAL A 144 9.60 10.61 -3.12
CA VAL A 144 10.65 9.59 -3.05
C VAL A 144 11.94 10.16 -2.47
N ASP A 145 12.37 11.33 -2.95
CA ASP A 145 13.58 11.99 -2.47
C ASP A 145 13.46 12.37 -0.99
N TYR A 146 12.30 12.91 -0.59
CA TYR A 146 12.00 13.23 0.80
C TYR A 146 12.08 11.99 1.71
N LEU A 147 11.43 10.89 1.34
CA LEU A 147 11.41 9.67 2.16
C LEU A 147 12.83 9.10 2.34
N ARG A 148 13.63 9.09 1.28
CA ARG A 148 15.02 8.62 1.33
C ARG A 148 15.89 9.54 2.17
N ALA A 149 15.83 10.84 1.96
CA ALA A 149 16.62 11.81 2.71
C ALA A 149 16.27 11.82 4.21
N THR A 150 15.00 11.63 4.54
CA THR A 150 14.51 11.71 5.93
C THR A 150 14.74 10.42 6.70
N TYR A 151 14.47 9.27 6.08
CA TYR A 151 14.35 8.01 6.79
C TYR A 151 15.36 6.93 6.41
N ALA A 152 16.06 7.01 5.27
CA ALA A 152 17.10 6.02 4.99
C ALA A 152 18.30 6.18 5.93
N LEU A 153 19.02 5.07 6.16
CA LEU A 153 20.27 5.01 6.94
C LEU A 153 21.47 4.70 6.06
#